data_AF-A0A6G1X6Z7-F1
#
_entry.id   AF-A0A6G1X6Z7-F1
#
_cell.length_a   1.000
_cell.length_b   1.000
_cell.length_c   1.000
_cell.angle_alpha   90.00
_cell.angle_beta   90.00
_cell.angle_gamma   90.00
#
_symmetry.space_group_name_H-M   'P 1'
#
loop_
_entity.id
_entity.type
_entity.pdbx_description
1 polymer ?
#
loop_
_entity_poly.entity_id
_entity_poly.type
_entity_poly.pdbx_seq_one_letter_code
_entity_poly.pdbx_strand_id
1 'polypeptide(L)' 'MTMQWKRPPHGGKYKLVATRKYKNDIGLIVLCPDRREYSWRNVAQLHNHELREYLLSLQKGIEVGWHEEELLDKELE' A
#
# COMPACT_ATOMS: atom_id res chain seq x y z
N MET A 1 3.79 -21.45 -3.32
CA MET A 1 4.75 -20.38 -3.69
C MET A 1 4.54 -19.24 -2.72
N THR A 2 5.40 -19.13 -1.71
CA THR A 2 5.29 -18.14 -0.63
C THR A 2 5.68 -16.78 -1.21
N MET A 3 4.69 -15.91 -1.45
CA MET A 3 4.95 -14.56 -1.93
C MET A 3 5.73 -13.81 -0.85
N GLN A 4 7.01 -13.57 -1.13
CA GLN A 4 7.88 -12.77 -0.27
C GLN A 4 7.41 -11.32 -0.33
N TRP A 5 6.63 -10.91 0.66
CA TRP A 5 6.29 -9.53 0.90
C TRP A 5 7.57 -8.69 0.89
N LYS A 6 7.66 -7.73 -0.04
CA LYS A 6 8.74 -6.74 -0.02
C LYS A 6 8.54 -5.90 1.25
N ARG A 7 9.27 -6.24 2.31
CA ARG A 7 9.39 -5.38 3.49
C ARG A 7 9.73 -3.97 3.00
N PRO A 8 9.11 -2.92 3.56
CA PRO A 8 9.52 -1.56 3.26
C PRO A 8 11.04 -1.48 3.43
N PRO A 9 11.77 -0.89 2.47
CA PRO A 9 13.18 -0.62 2.67
C PRO A 9 13.25 0.22 3.96
N HIS A 10 14.07 -0.21 4.91
CA HIS A 10 14.38 0.49 6.18
C HIS A 10 13.44 0.35 7.37
N GLY A 11 12.73 -0.77 7.58
CA GLY A 11 11.99 -0.98 8.84
C GLY A 11 11.00 0.14 9.15
N GLY A 12 10.49 0.79 8.08
CA GLY A 12 9.70 2.00 8.15
C GLY A 12 8.35 1.77 8.83
N LYS A 13 7.77 2.88 9.31
CA LYS A 13 6.47 2.87 10.03
C LYS A 13 5.28 2.51 9.14
N TYR A 14 5.49 2.43 7.82
CA TYR A 14 4.43 2.29 6.82
C TYR A 14 4.48 0.91 6.18
N LYS A 15 3.36 0.20 6.17
CA LYS A 15 3.18 -1.08 5.47
C LYS A 15 1.95 -0.99 4.59
N LEU A 16 2.12 -1.07 3.26
CA LEU A 16 0.99 -1.25 2.35
C LEU A 16 0.47 -2.67 2.52
N VAL A 17 -0.78 -2.83 2.95
CA VAL A 17 -1.39 -4.14 3.24
C VAL A 17 -2.39 -4.57 2.20
N ALA A 18 -3.05 -3.65 1.51
CA ALA A 18 -3.99 -3.97 0.46
C ALA A 18 -4.15 -2.83 -0.54
N THR A 19 -4.61 -3.17 -1.75
CA THR A 19 -5.03 -2.20 -2.75
C THR A 19 -6.47 -2.46 -3.16
N ARG A 20 -7.23 -1.39 -3.41
CA ARG A 20 -8.64 -1.47 -3.78
C ARG A 20 -8.87 -0.73 -5.09
N LYS A 21 -9.31 -1.43 -6.13
CA LYS A 21 -9.63 -0.79 -7.41
C LYS A 21 -10.99 -0.10 -7.34
N TYR A 22 -10.98 1.19 -7.62
CA TYR A 22 -12.19 1.99 -7.84
C TYR A 22 -12.31 2.31 -9.34
N LYS A 23 -13.49 2.79 -9.76
CA LYS A 23 -13.81 3.05 -11.18
C LYS A 23 -12.77 3.94 -11.90
N ASN A 24 -12.18 4.91 -11.21
CA ASN A 24 -11.20 5.87 -11.74
C ASN A 24 -9.96 6.06 -10.84
N ASP A 25 -9.72 5.16 -9.89
CA ASP A 25 -8.65 5.34 -8.90
C ASP A 25 -8.26 4.02 -8.24
N ILE A 26 -7.16 4.02 -7.49
CA ILE A 26 -6.73 2.88 -6.69
C ILE A 26 -6.59 3.34 -5.23
N GLY A 27 -7.37 2.75 -4.34
CA GLY A 27 -7.22 2.90 -2.89
C GLY A 27 -6.04 2.08 -2.39
N LEU A 28 -5.31 2.63 -1.44
CA LEU A 28 -4.11 2.03 -0.84
C LEU A 28 -4.33 1.98 0.66
N ILE A 29 -4.40 0.79 1.22
CA ILE A 29 -4.58 0.61 2.65
C ILE A 29 -3.19 0.43 3.25
N VAL A 30 -2.76 1.41 4.03
CA VAL A 30 -1.43 1.47 4.64
C VAL A 30 -1.60 1.43 6.16
N LEU A 31 -0.85 0.54 6.82
CA LEU A 31 -0.70 0.54 8.26
C LEU A 31 0.43 1.48 8.67
N CYS A 32 0.14 2.41 9.57
CA CYS A 32 1.11 3.28 10.20
C CYS A 32 0.58 3.81 11.54
N PRO A 33 1.12 3.34 12.67
CA PRO A 33 0.39 2.88 13.87
C PRO A 33 -1.11 2.55 13.75
N ASP A 34 -1.88 3.39 13.07
CA ASP A 34 -3.26 3.20 12.69
C ASP A 34 -3.39 2.83 11.21
N ARG A 35 -4.52 2.22 10.85
CA ARG A 35 -4.89 1.96 9.45
C ARG A 35 -5.31 3.26 8.77
N ARG A 36 -4.68 3.58 7.63
CA ARG A 36 -5.06 4.72 6.79
C ARG A 36 -5.27 4.29 5.35
N GLU A 37 -6.25 4.92 4.69
CA GLU A 37 -6.48 4.75 3.26
C GLU A 37 -5.96 5.97 2.50
N TYR A 38 -5.19 5.73 1.45
CA TYR A 38 -4.68 6.74 0.54
C TYR A 38 -5.19 6.49 -0.87
N SER A 39 -5.30 7.55 -1.65
CA SER A 39 -5.68 7.48 -3.05
C SER A 39 -4.42 7.52 -3.92
N TRP A 40 -4.28 6.57 -4.85
CA TRP A 40 -3.09 6.43 -5.71
C TRP A 40 -2.80 7.70 -6.51
N ARG A 41 -3.83 8.32 -7.11
CA ARG A 41 -3.66 9.62 -7.81
C ARG A 41 -3.13 10.74 -6.91
N ASN A 42 -3.33 10.65 -5.60
CA ASN A 42 -2.87 11.65 -4.64
C ASN A 42 -1.49 11.32 -4.03
N VAL A 43 -0.94 10.13 -4.30
CA VAL A 43 0.37 9.71 -3.75
C VAL A 43 1.48 10.69 -4.12
N ALA A 44 1.50 11.16 -5.37
CA ALA A 44 2.49 12.13 -5.84
C ALA A 44 2.48 13.45 -5.02
N GLN A 45 1.34 13.79 -4.43
CA GLN A 45 1.11 15.01 -3.65
C GLN A 45 1.24 14.80 -2.13
N LEU A 46 1.60 13.60 -1.68
CA LEU A 46 1.77 13.36 -0.25
C LEU A 46 2.91 14.21 0.33
N HIS A 47 2.60 14.95 1.39
CA HIS A 47 3.59 15.71 2.17
C HIS A 47 4.62 14.80 2.86
N ASN A 48 4.26 13.55 3.13
CA ASN A 48 5.15 12.59 3.76
C ASN A 48 6.08 11.97 2.70
N HIS A 49 7.30 12.48 2.63
CA HIS A 49 8.30 12.05 1.66
C HIS A 49 8.61 10.55 1.73
N GLU A 50 8.79 10.00 2.92
CA GLU A 50 9.11 8.58 3.11
C GLU A 50 7.97 7.67 2.62
N LEU A 51 6.73 7.97 3.01
CA LEU A 51 5.54 7.24 2.55
C LEU A 51 5.37 7.35 1.03
N ARG A 52 5.58 8.55 0.48
CA ARG A 52 5.47 8.79 -0.96
C ARG A 52 6.48 7.95 -1.73
N GLU A 53 7.75 8.00 -1.36
CA GLU A 53 8.80 7.24 -2.04
C GLU A 53 8.57 5.73 -1.92
N TYR A 54 8.11 5.26 -0.76
CA TYR A 54 7.73 3.87 -0.57
C TYR A 54 6.59 3.44 -1.50
N LEU A 55 5.49 4.18 -1.55
CA LEU A 55 4.35 3.86 -2.41
C LEU A 55 4.71 3.95 -3.90
N LEU A 56 5.52 4.94 -4.30
CA LEU A 56 6.02 5.06 -5.66
C LEU A 56 6.95 3.90 -6.04
N SER A 57 7.77 3.39 -5.11
CA SER A 57 8.57 2.18 -5.32
C SER A 57 7.70 0.94 -5.61
N LEU A 58 6.45 0.95 -5.15
CA LEU A 58 5.45 -0.11 -5.37
C LEU A 58 4.53 0.16 -6.57
N GLN A 59 4.73 1.24 -7.33
CA GLN A 59 3.86 1.65 -8.45
C GLN A 59 3.48 0.50 -9.36
N LYS A 60 4.48 -0.23 -9.88
CA LYS A 60 4.25 -1.32 -10.82
C LYS A 60 3.35 -2.41 -10.21
N GLY A 61 3.46 -2.66 -8.91
CA GLY A 61 2.62 -3.60 -8.18
C GLY A 61 1.20 -3.10 -7.94
N ILE A 62 1.06 -1.82 -7.59
CA ILE A 62 -0.24 -1.17 -7.36
C ILE A 62 -1.06 -1.11 -8.66
N GLU A 63 -0.43 -0.73 -9.77
CA GLU A 63 -1.09 -0.62 -11.08
C GLU A 63 -1.56 -1.98 -11.62
N VAL A 64 -0.80 -3.05 -11.39
CA VAL A 64 -1.22 -4.42 -11.75
C VAL A 64 -2.21 -5.02 -10.76
N GLY A 65 -2.45 -4.38 -9.61
CA GLY A 65 -3.38 -4.84 -8.57
C GLY A 65 -2.76 -5.90 -7.66
N TRP A 66 -1.61 -5.62 -7.05
CA TRP A 66 -1.10 -6.44 -5.95
C TRP A 66 -2.11 -6.47 -4.80
N HIS A 67 -2.83 -7.60 -4.75
CA HIS A 67 -3.69 -8.12 -3.70
C HIS A 67 -5.06 -7.46 -3.52
N GLU A 68 -6.04 -8.26 -3.97
CA GLU A 68 -7.44 -8.31 -3.58
C GLU A 68 -7.61 -8.38 -2.06
N GLU A 69 -8.71 -7.79 -1.56
CA GLU A 69 -9.10 -7.60 -0.15
C GLU A 69 -8.97 -8.85 0.78
N GLU A 70 -8.79 -10.06 0.24
CA GLU A 70 -8.79 -11.34 0.99
C GLU A 70 -7.64 -11.53 1.99
N LEU A 71 -6.61 -10.69 1.98
CA LEU A 71 -5.48 -10.76 2.93
C LEU A 71 -5.59 -9.81 4.12
N LEU A 72 -6.57 -8.90 4.11
CA LEU A 72 -6.81 -7.98 5.24
C LEU A 72 -7.34 -8.71 6.48
N ASP A 73 -8.13 -9.77 6.28
CA ASP A 73 -8.74 -10.55 7.36
C ASP A 73 -7.69 -11.38 8.13
N LYS A 74 -6.68 -11.90 7.43
CA LYS A 74 -5.62 -12.74 8.01
C LYS A 74 -4.57 -12.01 8.84
N GLU A 75 -4.41 -10.69 8.66
CA GLU A 75 -3.40 -9.90 9.38
C GLU A 75 -4.01 -9.13 10.58
N LEU A 76 -5.33 -9.25 10.80
CA LEU A 76 -6.06 -8.66 11.93
C LEU A 76 -6.39 -9.69 13.03
N GLU A 77 -6.02 -10.97 12.85
CA GLU A 77 -6.06 -12.02 13.89
C GLU A 77 -4.80 -12.02 14.78
#